data_AF-A0A924YLC4-F1
#
_entry.id   AF-A0A924YLC4-F1
#
_cell.length_a   1.000
_cell.length_b   1.000
_cell.length_c   1.000
_cell.angle_alpha   90.00
_cell.angle_beta   90.00
_cell.angle_gamma   90.00
#
_symmetry.space_group_name_H-M   'P 1'
#
loop_
_entity.id
_entity.type
_entity.pdbx_description
1 polymer ?
#
loop_
_entity_poly.entity_id
_entity_poly.type
_entity_poly.pdbx_seq_one_letter_code
_entity_poly.pdbx_strand_id
1 'polypeptide(L)'
;MKINQFFTDVLGVERKPARWSWGATDPKTNRVFLRVWTHDIEPDHEGERVLVGWDKPRRKSNGFPERARHLHQIRNGAVAFGIVCKAVDEETDDVRKIESFDTTTLLKLGALTNENGRTYARIDARAPVEEVVGQNRDQLTVYFFNNCKARDHEAIFGSGAFFDLGTTGKQGAQAANLRPGQVCVVATLLSGNRVAFRWYLFVRVAVLTDENGNPDRVFFGQVVASEIYTKQKAARSVRYKALFKQNGDFKNGSVFRGPVPLDDRPIGTEGSNSFNSEASNHKQGGAGFGDAIENKLVEAAAIHAVEMAYENDGWDVRSVE
;
A
#
# COMPACT_ATOMS: atom_id res chain seq x y z
N MET A 1 -14.95 -13.22 9.62
CA MET A 1 -14.34 -11.91 9.25
C MET A 1 -15.24 -10.78 9.72
N LYS A 2 -14.70 -9.70 10.30
CA LYS A 2 -15.51 -8.53 10.67
C LYS A 2 -15.73 -7.64 9.43
N ILE A 3 -16.88 -6.98 9.31
CA ILE A 3 -17.17 -6.10 8.16
C ILE A 3 -16.11 -4.99 7.98
N ASN A 4 -15.52 -4.51 9.09
CA ASN A 4 -14.45 -3.52 9.01
C ASN A 4 -13.20 -4.07 8.32
N GLN A 5 -12.84 -5.34 8.57
CA GLN A 5 -11.74 -6.02 7.89
C GLN A 5 -12.09 -6.26 6.42
N PHE A 6 -13.35 -6.56 6.11
CA PHE A 6 -13.77 -6.73 4.71
C PHE A 6 -13.53 -5.47 3.87
N PHE A 7 -13.85 -4.28 4.40
CA PHE A 7 -13.54 -3.02 3.71
C PHE A 7 -12.04 -2.84 3.44
N THR A 8 -11.18 -3.10 4.43
CA THR A 8 -9.75 -2.83 4.30
C THR A 8 -8.99 -3.91 3.55
N ASP A 9 -9.28 -5.16 3.87
CA ASP A 9 -8.47 -6.31 3.49
C ASP A 9 -8.96 -6.93 2.18
N VAL A 10 -10.27 -6.82 1.88
CA VAL A 10 -10.86 -7.35 0.64
C VAL A 10 -11.14 -6.24 -0.37
N LEU A 11 -11.89 -5.20 0.04
CA LEU A 11 -12.26 -4.11 -0.87
C LEU A 11 -11.12 -3.10 -1.09
N GLY A 12 -10.05 -3.17 -0.31
CA GLY A 12 -8.88 -2.30 -0.44
C GLY A 12 -9.16 -0.82 -0.15
N VAL A 13 -10.23 -0.51 0.60
CA VAL A 13 -10.64 0.86 0.91
C VAL A 13 -10.26 1.25 2.33
N GLU A 14 -9.47 2.32 2.45
CA GLU A 14 -9.14 2.94 3.74
C GLU A 14 -10.41 3.55 4.33
N ARG A 15 -10.74 3.17 5.58
CA ARG A 15 -11.91 3.69 6.28
C ARG A 15 -11.53 4.65 7.39
N LYS A 16 -12.33 5.70 7.55
CA LYS A 16 -12.32 6.54 8.76
C LYS A 16 -12.79 5.72 10.00
N PRO A 17 -12.49 6.15 11.24
CA PRO A 17 -12.54 5.32 12.44
C PRO A 17 -13.79 4.47 12.63
N ALA A 18 -13.58 3.27 13.19
CA ALA A 18 -14.41 2.08 13.04
C ALA A 18 -15.86 2.13 13.59
N ARG A 19 -16.18 3.04 14.51
CA ARG A 19 -17.37 2.86 15.37
C ARG A 19 -18.71 3.25 14.73
N TRP A 20 -18.75 4.09 13.68
CA TRP A 20 -20.01 4.63 13.14
C TRP A 20 -20.11 4.76 11.62
N SER A 21 -19.22 4.10 10.86
CA SER A 21 -19.24 4.29 9.42
C SER A 21 -20.48 3.65 8.78
N TRP A 22 -21.09 4.35 7.83
CA TRP A 22 -22.16 3.80 7.00
C TRP A 22 -21.62 3.13 5.74
N GLY A 23 -20.38 3.44 5.40
CA GLY A 23 -19.73 2.90 4.22
C GLY A 23 -18.24 3.20 4.23
N ALA A 24 -17.69 3.18 3.03
CA ALA A 24 -16.34 3.59 2.70
C ALA A 24 -16.32 4.16 1.27
N THR A 25 -15.26 4.88 0.94
CA THR A 25 -15.06 5.46 -0.38
C THR A 25 -13.69 5.04 -0.88
N ASP A 26 -13.59 4.62 -2.14
CA ASP A 26 -12.33 4.51 -2.86
C ASP A 26 -12.13 5.77 -3.71
N PRO A 27 -11.38 6.78 -3.22
CA PRO A 27 -11.17 8.01 -3.99
C PRO A 27 -10.32 7.78 -5.24
N LYS A 28 -9.56 6.67 -5.34
CA LYS A 28 -8.70 6.42 -6.51
C LYS A 28 -9.53 6.03 -7.74
N THR A 29 -10.61 5.31 -7.52
CA THR A 29 -11.48 4.76 -8.57
C THR A 29 -12.86 5.40 -8.58
N ASN A 30 -13.07 6.43 -7.75
CA ASN A 30 -14.36 7.09 -7.56
C ASN A 30 -15.48 6.09 -7.22
N ARG A 31 -15.20 5.13 -6.33
CA ARG A 31 -16.19 4.14 -5.87
C ARG A 31 -16.69 4.44 -4.47
N VAL A 32 -17.95 4.12 -4.21
CA VAL A 32 -18.59 4.22 -2.91
C VAL A 32 -19.12 2.85 -2.52
N PHE A 33 -18.80 2.40 -1.32
CA PHE A 33 -19.28 1.13 -0.77
C PHE A 33 -20.17 1.43 0.43
N LEU A 34 -21.45 1.10 0.35
CA LEU A 34 -22.45 1.33 1.38
C LEU A 34 -22.80 0.02 2.08
N ARG A 35 -23.08 0.08 3.38
CA ARG A 35 -23.82 -1.01 4.03
C ARG A 35 -25.30 -0.82 3.73
N VAL A 36 -25.94 -1.89 3.29
CA VAL A 36 -27.38 -1.94 3.05
C VAL A 36 -27.95 -3.14 3.80
N TRP A 37 -29.23 -3.09 4.16
CA TRP A 37 -29.86 -4.17 4.93
C TRP A 37 -30.69 -5.07 4.03
N THR A 38 -30.66 -6.38 4.25
CA THR A 38 -31.40 -7.35 3.45
C THR A 38 -32.90 -7.06 3.43
N HIS A 39 -33.49 -6.70 4.58
CA HIS A 39 -34.92 -6.41 4.70
C HIS A 39 -35.33 -5.03 4.17
N ASP A 40 -34.35 -4.18 3.83
CA ASP A 40 -34.59 -2.90 3.18
C ASP A 40 -34.55 -3.02 1.63
N ILE A 41 -34.35 -4.24 1.10
CA ILE A 41 -34.44 -4.55 -0.33
C ILE A 41 -35.90 -4.85 -0.66
N GLU A 42 -36.45 -4.12 -1.63
CA GLU A 42 -37.85 -4.27 -2.04
C GLU A 42 -37.97 -4.30 -3.58
N PRO A 43 -38.91 -5.08 -4.13
CA PRO A 43 -39.24 -5.02 -5.54
C PRO A 43 -40.01 -3.74 -5.86
N ASP A 44 -39.85 -3.24 -7.08
CA ASP A 44 -40.71 -2.23 -7.67
C ASP A 44 -40.95 -2.51 -9.17
N HIS A 45 -41.56 -1.55 -9.87
CA HIS A 45 -41.93 -1.70 -11.28
C HIS A 45 -40.72 -1.77 -12.24
N GLU A 46 -39.51 -1.39 -11.80
CA GLU A 46 -38.28 -1.42 -12.61
C GLU A 46 -37.29 -2.51 -12.14
N GLY A 47 -37.68 -3.38 -11.21
CA GLY A 47 -36.84 -4.44 -10.67
C GLY A 47 -36.76 -4.40 -9.16
N GLU A 48 -35.56 -4.30 -8.60
CA GLU A 48 -35.35 -4.19 -7.16
C GLU A 48 -34.68 -2.86 -6.81
N ARG A 49 -34.93 -2.39 -5.60
CA ARG A 49 -34.25 -1.25 -4.99
C ARG A 49 -33.94 -1.52 -3.54
N VAL A 50 -33.03 -0.72 -2.99
CA VAL A 50 -32.65 -0.81 -1.59
C VAL A 50 -32.60 0.56 -0.93
N LEU A 51 -33.07 0.63 0.31
CA LEU A 51 -33.01 1.87 1.10
C LEU A 51 -31.55 2.21 1.44
N VAL A 52 -31.08 3.37 0.98
CA VAL A 52 -29.71 3.84 1.22
C VAL A 52 -29.64 5.05 2.14
N GLY A 53 -30.75 5.75 2.37
CA GLY A 53 -30.77 6.90 3.28
C GLY A 53 -32.15 7.48 3.59
N TRP A 54 -32.15 8.50 4.45
CA TRP A 54 -33.31 9.31 4.81
C TRP A 54 -32.93 10.77 4.71
N ASP A 55 -33.89 11.63 4.40
CA ASP A 55 -33.67 13.08 4.32
C ASP A 55 -33.51 13.71 5.70
N LYS A 56 -34.18 13.14 6.70
CA LYS A 56 -34.11 13.59 8.09
C LYS A 56 -33.54 12.48 8.97
N PRO A 57 -32.56 12.78 9.84
CA PRO A 57 -32.06 11.79 10.78
C PRO A 57 -33.16 11.47 11.80
N ARG A 58 -33.45 10.19 12.04
CA ARG A 58 -34.30 9.76 13.17
C ARG A 58 -33.69 10.14 14.53
N ARG A 59 -32.37 10.25 14.58
CA ARG A 59 -31.59 10.66 15.77
C ARG A 59 -30.27 11.30 15.36
N LYS A 60 -29.73 12.17 16.21
CA LYS A 60 -28.41 12.77 16.00
C LYS A 60 -27.34 11.68 16.00
N SER A 61 -26.69 11.46 14.87
CA SER A 61 -25.60 10.49 14.74
C SER A 61 -24.51 11.03 13.83
N ASN A 62 -23.26 10.69 14.15
CA ASN A 62 -22.10 11.06 13.31
C ASN A 62 -22.14 10.39 11.93
N GLY A 63 -22.90 9.29 11.79
CA GLY A 63 -23.06 8.57 10.54
C GLY A 63 -23.97 9.27 9.53
N PHE A 64 -24.87 10.15 9.97
CA PHE A 64 -25.81 10.82 9.06
C PHE A 64 -25.10 11.78 8.08
N PRO A 65 -24.20 12.68 8.52
CA PRO A 65 -23.40 13.50 7.59
C PRO A 65 -22.50 12.67 6.68
N GLU A 66 -21.93 11.56 7.15
CA GLU A 66 -21.13 10.66 6.34
C GLU A 66 -21.95 10.06 5.19
N ARG A 67 -23.11 9.51 5.51
CA ARG A 67 -24.05 8.97 4.52
C ARG A 67 -24.46 10.03 3.50
N ALA A 68 -24.79 11.25 3.94
CA ALA A 68 -25.15 12.34 3.03
C ALA A 68 -24.02 12.65 2.02
N ARG A 69 -22.76 12.62 2.46
CA ARG A 69 -21.60 12.78 1.57
C ARG A 69 -21.48 11.63 0.57
N HIS A 70 -21.66 10.38 0.99
CA HIS A 70 -21.65 9.25 0.07
C HIS A 70 -22.75 9.38 -0.99
N LEU A 71 -23.98 9.67 -0.59
CA LEU A 71 -25.09 9.88 -1.53
C LEU A 71 -24.82 11.04 -2.49
N HIS A 72 -24.20 12.12 -2.01
CA HIS A 72 -23.78 13.22 -2.87
C HIS A 72 -22.72 12.78 -3.90
N GLN A 73 -21.74 11.97 -3.52
CA GLN A 73 -20.75 11.41 -4.46
C GLN A 73 -21.40 10.53 -5.53
N ILE A 74 -22.36 9.70 -5.14
CA ILE A 74 -23.11 8.84 -6.08
C ILE A 74 -23.89 9.70 -7.09
N ARG A 75 -24.59 10.75 -6.62
CA ARG A 75 -25.26 11.72 -7.51
C ARG A 75 -24.30 12.42 -8.47
N ASN A 76 -23.05 12.61 -8.06
CA ASN A 76 -21.99 13.19 -8.89
C ASN A 76 -21.21 12.14 -9.72
N GLY A 77 -21.77 10.95 -9.92
CA GLY A 77 -21.22 9.94 -10.82
C GLY A 77 -20.23 8.94 -10.21
N ALA A 78 -20.13 8.87 -8.87
CA ALA A 78 -19.37 7.80 -8.24
C ALA A 78 -20.08 6.44 -8.42
N VAL A 79 -19.32 5.40 -8.76
CA VAL A 79 -19.86 4.04 -8.90
C VAL A 79 -20.14 3.48 -7.50
N ALA A 80 -21.35 3.01 -7.29
CA ALA A 80 -21.83 2.64 -5.97
C ALA A 80 -22.04 1.13 -5.83
N PHE A 81 -21.65 0.58 -4.69
CA PHE A 81 -21.84 -0.82 -4.33
C PHE A 81 -22.47 -0.95 -2.94
N GLY A 82 -23.44 -1.85 -2.78
CA GLY A 82 -24.07 -2.21 -1.52
C GLY A 82 -23.52 -3.54 -0.99
N ILE A 83 -23.06 -3.54 0.26
CA ILE A 83 -22.72 -4.74 1.03
C ILE A 83 -23.97 -5.12 1.82
N VAL A 84 -24.57 -6.25 1.44
CA VAL A 84 -25.81 -6.74 2.04
C VAL A 84 -25.53 -7.25 3.45
N CYS A 85 -26.12 -6.61 4.44
CA CYS A 85 -25.99 -6.94 5.86
C CYS A 85 -27.32 -7.51 6.36
N LYS A 86 -27.23 -8.55 7.19
CA LYS A 86 -28.36 -9.07 7.97
C LYS A 86 -28.30 -8.50 9.39
N ALA A 87 -29.42 -7.99 9.89
CA ALA A 87 -29.50 -7.46 11.25
C ALA A 87 -29.74 -8.59 12.27
N VAL A 88 -29.25 -8.43 13.50
CA VAL A 88 -29.61 -9.33 14.62
C VAL A 88 -31.08 -9.18 14.98
N ASP A 89 -31.59 -7.95 14.90
CA ASP A 89 -32.98 -7.59 15.14
C ASP A 89 -33.39 -6.59 14.04
N GLU A 90 -34.32 -7.01 13.19
CA GLU A 90 -34.77 -6.25 12.02
C GLU A 90 -35.73 -5.10 12.41
N GLU A 91 -36.45 -5.28 13.52
CA GLU A 91 -37.50 -4.39 14.03
C GLU A 91 -37.01 -3.38 15.07
N THR A 92 -35.70 -3.36 15.36
CA THR A 92 -35.14 -2.45 16.36
C THR A 92 -35.21 -0.98 15.94
N ASP A 93 -35.70 -0.14 16.84
CA ASP A 93 -35.60 1.33 16.72
C ASP A 93 -34.21 1.87 17.10
N ASP A 94 -33.33 1.04 17.68
CA ASP A 94 -31.98 1.42 18.10
C ASP A 94 -30.91 1.17 17.00
N VAL A 95 -29.63 1.15 17.36
CA VAL A 95 -28.52 0.89 16.43
C VAL A 95 -28.58 -0.57 16.03
N ARG A 96 -29.00 -0.82 14.79
CA ARG A 96 -28.94 -2.16 14.18
C ARG A 96 -27.54 -2.75 14.34
N LYS A 97 -27.47 -3.93 14.96
CA LYS A 97 -26.26 -4.74 15.04
C LYS A 97 -26.23 -5.68 13.84
N ILE A 98 -25.07 -5.79 13.20
CA ILE A 98 -24.87 -6.70 12.07
C ILE A 98 -24.71 -8.12 12.63
N GLU A 99 -25.61 -9.02 12.26
CA GLU A 99 -25.49 -10.47 12.54
C GLU A 99 -24.47 -11.08 11.58
N SER A 100 -24.66 -10.85 10.28
CA SER A 100 -23.83 -11.33 9.19
C SER A 100 -23.88 -10.37 8.01
N PHE A 101 -22.99 -10.55 7.04
CA PHE A 101 -23.01 -9.79 5.79
C PHE A 101 -22.48 -10.66 4.65
N ASP A 102 -22.92 -10.37 3.42
CA ASP A 102 -22.46 -11.06 2.22
C ASP A 102 -21.01 -10.70 1.92
N THR A 103 -20.16 -11.72 1.80
CA THR A 103 -18.72 -11.60 1.52
C THR A 103 -18.36 -12.01 0.10
N THR A 104 -19.35 -12.47 -0.67
CA THR A 104 -19.18 -13.06 -2.00
C THR A 104 -19.76 -12.17 -3.09
N THR A 105 -20.81 -11.42 -2.78
CA THR A 105 -21.55 -10.61 -3.74
C THR A 105 -21.77 -9.19 -3.22
N LEU A 106 -21.72 -8.21 -4.13
CA LEU A 106 -22.08 -6.82 -3.90
C LEU A 106 -23.26 -6.44 -4.80
N LEU A 107 -24.12 -5.54 -4.32
CA LEU A 107 -25.16 -4.93 -5.15
C LEU A 107 -24.56 -3.75 -5.91
N LYS A 108 -24.52 -3.78 -7.23
CA LYS A 108 -24.21 -2.58 -8.02
C LYS A 108 -25.40 -1.65 -7.94
N LEU A 109 -25.20 -0.48 -7.34
CA LEU A 109 -26.25 0.49 -7.08
C LEU A 109 -26.30 1.51 -8.23
N GLY A 110 -27.49 1.66 -8.80
CA GLY A 110 -27.78 2.54 -9.92
C GLY A 110 -28.37 3.88 -9.49
N ALA A 111 -29.38 4.32 -10.25
CA ALA A 111 -30.06 5.59 -10.03
C ALA A 111 -30.62 5.70 -8.60
N LEU A 112 -30.51 6.91 -8.03
CA LEU A 112 -31.09 7.22 -6.73
C LEU A 112 -32.46 7.87 -6.91
N THR A 113 -33.47 7.36 -6.20
CA THR A 113 -34.80 7.96 -6.12
C THR A 113 -35.09 8.43 -4.70
N ASN A 114 -35.97 9.41 -4.55
CA ASN A 114 -36.46 9.86 -3.24
C ASN A 114 -37.98 9.75 -3.19
N GLU A 115 -38.48 9.03 -2.20
CA GLU A 115 -39.90 8.82 -1.98
C GLU A 115 -40.21 9.02 -0.50
N ASN A 116 -41.09 9.97 -0.19
CA ASN A 116 -41.55 10.22 1.18
C ASN A 116 -40.39 10.44 2.18
N GLY A 117 -39.31 11.12 1.74
CA GLY A 117 -38.13 11.40 2.56
C GLY A 117 -37.18 10.22 2.76
N ARG A 118 -37.34 9.14 1.97
CA ARG A 118 -36.47 7.97 1.92
C ARG A 118 -35.74 7.97 0.58
N THR A 119 -34.41 7.83 0.63
CA THR A 119 -33.59 7.68 -0.58
C THR A 119 -33.35 6.20 -0.84
N TYR A 120 -33.79 5.73 -1.99
CA TYR A 120 -33.54 4.39 -2.50
C TYR A 120 -32.48 4.42 -3.60
N ALA A 121 -31.78 3.31 -3.77
CA ALA A 121 -30.93 3.06 -4.93
C ALA A 121 -31.47 1.86 -5.70
N ARG A 122 -31.58 1.98 -7.02
CA ARG A 122 -31.84 0.85 -7.93
C ARG A 122 -30.74 -0.19 -7.78
N ILE A 123 -31.09 -1.47 -7.79
CA ILE A 123 -30.12 -2.56 -7.87
C ILE A 123 -29.96 -2.94 -9.34
N ASP A 124 -28.90 -2.45 -9.98
CA ASP A 124 -28.66 -2.69 -11.40
C ASP A 124 -28.13 -4.10 -11.66
N ALA A 125 -27.31 -4.62 -10.72
CA ALA A 125 -26.70 -5.94 -10.84
C ALA A 125 -26.26 -6.48 -9.46
N ARG A 126 -26.04 -7.78 -9.40
CA ARG A 126 -25.33 -8.47 -8.33
C ARG A 126 -23.96 -8.88 -8.86
N ALA A 127 -22.90 -8.26 -8.35
CA ALA A 127 -21.53 -8.44 -8.83
C ALA A 127 -20.72 -9.27 -7.83
N PRO A 128 -20.02 -10.34 -8.26
CA PRO A 128 -19.08 -11.04 -7.39
C PRO A 128 -18.01 -10.08 -6.85
N VAL A 129 -17.68 -10.21 -5.57
CA VAL A 129 -16.66 -9.37 -4.90
C VAL A 129 -15.34 -9.46 -5.65
N GLU A 130 -14.97 -10.63 -6.14
CA GLU A 130 -13.75 -10.84 -6.91
C GLU A 130 -13.72 -10.05 -8.23
N GLU A 131 -14.87 -9.85 -8.88
CA GLU A 131 -14.95 -9.02 -10.08
C GLU A 131 -14.77 -7.54 -9.72
N VAL A 132 -15.45 -7.07 -8.67
CA VAL A 132 -15.37 -5.67 -8.24
C VAL A 132 -13.97 -5.31 -7.73
N VAL A 133 -13.32 -6.23 -7.02
CA VAL A 133 -11.92 -6.09 -6.60
C VAL A 133 -10.98 -6.31 -7.78
N GLY A 134 -11.32 -7.24 -8.68
CA GLY A 134 -10.59 -7.64 -9.88
C GLY A 134 -10.52 -6.56 -10.95
N GLN A 135 -11.53 -5.71 -11.07
CA GLN A 135 -11.50 -4.50 -11.90
C GLN A 135 -10.40 -3.51 -11.48
N ASN A 136 -9.72 -3.76 -10.35
CA ASN A 136 -8.53 -3.05 -9.89
C ASN A 136 -7.25 -3.91 -9.91
N ARG A 137 -7.31 -5.21 -10.25
CA ARG A 137 -6.16 -6.11 -10.29
C ARG A 137 -5.21 -5.83 -11.45
N ASP A 138 -5.67 -5.10 -12.47
CA ASP A 138 -4.81 -4.63 -13.54
C ASP A 138 -3.81 -3.59 -13.07
N GLN A 139 -3.85 -3.13 -11.81
CA GLN A 139 -2.88 -2.19 -11.26
C GLN A 139 -2.33 -2.62 -9.90
N LEU A 140 -1.02 -2.71 -9.80
CA LEU A 140 -0.28 -2.86 -8.56
C LEU A 140 -0.12 -1.51 -7.88
N THR A 141 -0.42 -1.41 -6.59
CA THR A 141 0.05 -0.26 -5.79
C THR A 141 1.54 -0.46 -5.52
N VAL A 142 2.38 0.40 -6.10
CA VAL A 142 3.83 0.35 -5.97
C VAL A 142 4.30 1.49 -5.08
N TYR A 143 5.27 1.19 -4.21
CA TYR A 143 6.01 2.20 -3.45
C TYR A 143 7.26 2.60 -4.21
N PHE A 144 7.41 3.89 -4.48
CA PHE A 144 8.54 4.44 -5.18
C PHE A 144 9.46 5.18 -4.20
N PHE A 145 10.71 4.78 -4.15
CA PHE A 145 11.75 5.35 -3.32
C PHE A 145 12.73 6.14 -4.19
N ASN A 146 12.99 7.38 -3.83
CA ASN A 146 13.84 8.29 -4.59
C ASN A 146 15.24 8.36 -3.96
N ASN A 147 16.18 7.59 -4.51
CA ASN A 147 17.59 7.58 -4.11
C ASN A 147 18.38 8.64 -4.91
N CYS A 148 18.02 9.92 -4.74
CA CYS A 148 18.64 11.02 -5.47
C CYS A 148 20.11 11.24 -5.13
N LYS A 149 20.57 10.76 -3.96
CA LYS A 149 21.97 10.81 -3.52
C LYS A 149 22.81 9.62 -4.01
N ALA A 150 22.21 8.67 -4.73
CA ALA A 150 22.86 7.44 -5.16
C ALA A 150 23.59 6.71 -4.02
N ARG A 151 22.96 6.68 -2.85
CA ARG A 151 23.48 6.01 -1.66
C ARG A 151 23.47 4.50 -1.88
N ASP A 152 24.58 3.84 -1.55
CA ASP A 152 24.74 2.39 -1.68
C ASP A 152 24.29 1.69 -0.39
N HIS A 153 22.99 1.43 -0.31
CA HIS A 153 22.37 0.90 0.89
C HIS A 153 22.85 -0.51 1.24
N GLU A 154 23.21 -1.33 0.25
CA GLU A 154 23.75 -2.67 0.52
C GLU A 154 25.14 -2.60 1.13
N ALA A 155 25.99 -1.67 0.65
CA ALA A 155 27.30 -1.45 1.25
C ALA A 155 27.23 -0.92 2.69
N ILE A 156 26.22 -0.09 3.00
CA ILE A 156 26.08 0.53 4.33
C ILE A 156 25.39 -0.40 5.33
N PHE A 157 24.32 -1.07 4.91
CA PHE A 157 23.42 -1.79 5.83
C PHE A 157 23.37 -3.30 5.61
N GLY A 158 24.10 -3.82 4.63
CA GLY A 158 24.19 -5.24 4.32
C GLY A 158 23.24 -5.72 3.22
N SER A 159 23.38 -7.01 2.88
CA SER A 159 22.70 -7.62 1.73
C SER A 159 21.18 -7.45 1.76
N GLY A 160 20.63 -7.05 0.61
CA GLY A 160 19.19 -6.84 0.41
C GLY A 160 18.66 -5.51 0.93
N ALA A 161 19.47 -4.67 1.58
CA ALA A 161 19.08 -3.31 1.94
C ALA A 161 18.94 -2.46 0.67
N PHE A 162 17.76 -1.90 0.43
CA PHE A 162 17.50 -1.15 -0.81
C PHE A 162 17.17 0.32 -0.59
N PHE A 163 16.78 0.71 0.63
CA PHE A 163 16.48 2.09 0.97
C PHE A 163 16.50 2.31 2.48
N ASP A 164 16.71 3.55 2.92
CA ASP A 164 16.57 3.96 4.31
C ASP A 164 15.74 5.25 4.46
N LEU A 165 15.21 5.47 5.66
CA LEU A 165 14.53 6.70 6.05
C LEU A 165 14.86 7.02 7.50
N GLY A 166 15.07 8.31 7.81
CA GLY A 166 15.20 8.74 9.19
C GLY A 166 14.03 8.26 10.06
N THR A 167 14.32 7.88 11.30
CA THR A 167 13.32 7.32 12.24
C THR A 167 12.31 8.33 12.76
N THR A 168 12.58 9.63 12.60
CA THR A 168 11.74 10.72 13.12
C THR A 168 11.20 11.64 12.02
N GLY A 169 10.30 12.54 12.40
CA GLY A 169 9.75 13.57 11.52
C GLY A 169 8.94 13.01 10.33
N LYS A 170 8.95 13.76 9.22
CA LYS A 170 8.16 13.42 8.02
C LYS A 170 8.61 12.10 7.37
N GLN A 171 9.91 11.82 7.37
CA GLN A 171 10.46 10.58 6.78
C GLN A 171 10.09 9.35 7.61
N GLY A 172 10.13 9.43 8.94
CA GLY A 172 9.74 8.31 9.81
C GLY A 172 8.30 7.84 9.59
N ALA A 173 7.39 8.76 9.23
CA ALA A 173 6.00 8.44 8.95
C ALA A 173 5.76 7.86 7.53
N GLN A 174 6.70 7.99 6.60
CA GLN A 174 6.55 7.47 5.24
C GLN A 174 6.68 5.94 5.22
N ALA A 175 6.02 5.25 4.29
CA ALA A 175 6.15 3.80 4.10
C ALA A 175 5.96 2.91 5.35
N ALA A 176 5.31 3.41 6.41
CA ALA A 176 5.17 2.70 7.69
C ALA A 176 4.32 1.41 7.62
N ASN A 177 3.55 1.23 6.54
CA ASN A 177 2.60 0.12 6.37
C ASN A 177 3.01 -0.85 5.25
N LEU A 178 4.29 -0.92 4.88
CA LEU A 178 4.76 -1.93 3.94
C LEU A 178 4.54 -3.33 4.51
N ARG A 179 4.07 -4.25 3.66
CA ARG A 179 3.82 -5.66 4.01
C ARG A 179 4.79 -6.53 3.21
N PRO A 180 5.32 -7.63 3.78
CA PRO A 180 6.13 -8.58 3.03
C PRO A 180 5.44 -8.99 1.71
N GLY A 181 6.21 -9.04 0.62
CA GLY A 181 5.72 -9.27 -0.74
C GLY A 181 5.23 -8.01 -1.48
N GLN A 182 5.12 -6.85 -0.82
CA GLN A 182 4.74 -5.60 -1.49
C GLN A 182 5.81 -5.19 -2.50
N VAL A 183 5.39 -4.78 -3.69
CA VAL A 183 6.29 -4.33 -4.75
C VAL A 183 6.77 -2.90 -4.50
N CYS A 184 8.08 -2.73 -4.55
CA CYS A 184 8.80 -1.49 -4.33
C CYS A 184 9.69 -1.18 -5.53
N VAL A 185 9.94 0.10 -5.80
CA VAL A 185 10.85 0.56 -6.85
C VAL A 185 11.78 1.60 -6.26
N VAL A 186 13.08 1.41 -6.39
CA VAL A 186 14.09 2.42 -6.06
C VAL A 186 14.58 3.07 -7.34
N ALA A 187 14.45 4.39 -7.42
CA ALA A 187 14.99 5.20 -8.50
C ALA A 187 16.28 5.88 -8.06
N THR A 188 17.38 5.51 -8.72
CA THR A 188 18.72 6.05 -8.45
C THR A 188 19.19 6.88 -9.63
N LEU A 189 19.59 8.13 -9.39
CA LEU A 189 20.12 9.00 -10.44
C LEU A 189 21.54 8.54 -10.82
N LEU A 190 21.78 8.35 -12.12
CA LEU A 190 23.07 8.01 -12.69
C LEU A 190 23.67 9.20 -13.46
N SER A 191 24.94 9.07 -13.85
CA SER A 191 25.58 10.01 -14.78
C SER A 191 24.87 10.05 -16.14
N GLY A 192 24.98 11.20 -16.82
CA GLY A 192 24.43 11.40 -18.17
C GLY A 192 22.90 11.50 -18.22
N ASN A 193 22.26 12.05 -17.18
CA ASN A 193 20.81 12.25 -17.10
C ASN A 193 20.01 10.93 -17.24
N ARG A 194 20.57 9.84 -16.70
CA ARG A 194 19.95 8.52 -16.66
C ARG A 194 19.47 8.20 -15.25
N VAL A 195 18.49 7.31 -15.16
CA VAL A 195 17.92 6.83 -13.90
C VAL A 195 17.88 5.31 -13.96
N ALA A 196 18.48 4.67 -12.96
CA ALA A 196 18.31 3.26 -12.71
C ALA A 196 17.06 3.04 -11.86
N PHE A 197 16.21 2.12 -12.28
CA PHE A 197 15.09 1.62 -11.51
C PHE A 197 15.38 0.18 -11.10
N ARG A 198 15.35 -0.09 -9.79
CA ARG A 198 15.42 -1.46 -9.25
C ARG A 198 14.12 -1.79 -8.56
N TRP A 199 13.51 -2.89 -8.97
CA TRP A 199 12.27 -3.41 -8.42
C TRP A 199 12.58 -4.43 -7.34
N TYR A 200 11.89 -4.31 -6.21
CA TYR A 200 12.05 -5.19 -5.05
C TYR A 200 10.70 -5.77 -4.63
N LEU A 201 10.71 -7.01 -4.15
CA LEU A 201 9.69 -7.51 -3.24
C LEU A 201 10.17 -7.22 -1.82
N PHE A 202 9.42 -6.38 -1.11
CA PHE A 202 9.74 -6.04 0.27
C PHE A 202 9.70 -7.28 1.16
N VAL A 203 10.67 -7.44 2.05
CA VAL A 203 10.78 -8.57 2.97
C VAL A 203 10.59 -8.10 4.40
N ARG A 204 11.40 -7.15 4.87
CA ARG A 204 11.39 -6.68 6.26
C ARG A 204 11.93 -5.28 6.40
N VAL A 205 11.74 -4.71 7.58
CA VAL A 205 12.28 -3.41 7.99
C VAL A 205 13.08 -3.59 9.29
N ALA A 206 14.18 -2.87 9.44
CA ALA A 206 14.98 -2.82 10.67
C ALA A 206 15.37 -1.38 11.01
N VAL A 207 15.76 -1.12 12.25
CA VAL A 207 16.41 0.14 12.63
C VAL A 207 17.89 -0.14 12.77
N LEU A 208 18.70 0.53 11.96
CA LEU A 208 20.16 0.39 11.92
C LEU A 208 20.82 1.76 11.95
N THR A 209 22.10 1.80 12.29
CA THR A 209 22.86 3.03 12.38
C THR A 209 23.49 3.37 11.02
N ASP A 210 23.35 4.61 10.56
CA ASP A 210 23.99 5.11 9.34
C ASP A 210 25.50 5.36 9.50
N GLU A 211 26.16 5.78 8.41
CA GLU A 211 27.57 6.16 8.40
C GLU A 211 27.93 7.34 9.35
N ASN A 212 26.94 8.06 9.87
CA ASN A 212 27.12 9.20 10.77
C ASN A 212 26.71 8.87 12.23
N GLY A 213 26.34 7.63 12.54
CA GLY A 213 25.89 7.26 13.88
C GLY A 213 24.40 7.50 14.15
N ASN A 214 23.60 7.91 13.16
CA ASN A 214 22.17 8.17 13.32
C ASN A 214 21.32 6.91 13.09
N PRO A 215 20.23 6.72 13.86
CA PRO A 215 19.33 5.59 13.64
C PRO A 215 18.40 5.86 12.44
N ASP A 216 18.53 5.02 11.42
CA ASP A 216 17.71 4.99 10.22
C ASP A 216 16.85 3.71 10.17
N ARG A 217 15.64 3.86 9.62
CA ARG A 217 14.76 2.74 9.32
C ARG A 217 15.09 2.20 7.92
N VAL A 218 15.72 1.04 7.87
CA VAL A 218 16.25 0.41 6.66
C VAL A 218 15.29 -0.65 6.14
N PHE A 219 15.02 -0.62 4.84
CA PHE A 219 14.12 -1.51 4.14
C PHE A 219 14.91 -2.58 3.38
N PHE A 220 14.52 -3.84 3.60
CA PHE A 220 15.14 -5.01 2.98
C PHE A 220 14.17 -5.69 2.02
N GLY A 221 14.68 -6.20 0.90
CA GLY A 221 13.87 -6.84 -0.12
C GLY A 221 14.68 -7.66 -1.12
N GLN A 222 13.98 -8.47 -1.91
CA GLN A 222 14.56 -9.24 -3.00
C GLN A 222 14.41 -8.47 -4.31
N VAL A 223 15.51 -8.28 -5.05
CA VAL A 223 15.47 -7.70 -6.39
C VAL A 223 14.70 -8.63 -7.32
N VAL A 224 13.74 -8.09 -8.07
CA VAL A 224 12.97 -8.84 -9.08
C VAL A 224 13.17 -8.34 -10.51
N ALA A 225 13.60 -7.10 -10.69
CA ALA A 225 13.93 -6.55 -12.01
C ALA A 225 14.80 -5.30 -11.87
N SER A 226 15.52 -4.96 -12.94
CA SER A 226 16.17 -3.65 -13.05
C SER A 226 16.12 -3.13 -14.48
N GLU A 227 16.00 -1.82 -14.63
CA GLU A 227 16.01 -1.16 -15.93
C GLU A 227 16.62 0.25 -15.82
N ILE A 228 17.15 0.76 -16.93
CA ILE A 228 17.76 2.11 -17.00
C ILE A 228 17.06 2.92 -18.07
N TYR A 229 16.66 4.14 -17.70
CA TYR A 229 15.98 5.08 -18.60
C TYR A 229 16.73 6.39 -18.62
N THR A 230 16.61 7.13 -19.72
CA THR A 230 16.86 8.57 -19.67
C THR A 230 15.80 9.23 -18.80
N LYS A 231 16.15 10.31 -18.10
CA LYS A 231 15.21 11.06 -17.25
C LYS A 231 13.96 11.51 -18.02
N GLN A 232 14.13 11.93 -19.27
CA GLN A 232 13.02 12.31 -20.15
C GLN A 232 12.08 11.15 -20.47
N LYS A 233 12.61 9.96 -20.79
CA LYS A 233 11.79 8.77 -21.05
C LYS A 233 11.08 8.31 -19.77
N ALA A 234 11.78 8.32 -18.64
CA ALA A 234 11.21 7.95 -17.35
C ALA A 234 10.06 8.87 -16.92
N ALA A 235 10.21 10.19 -17.07
CA ALA A 235 9.18 11.16 -16.72
C ALA A 235 7.89 11.01 -17.53
N ARG A 236 7.98 10.49 -18.76
CA ARG A 236 6.82 10.22 -19.64
C ARG A 236 6.23 8.83 -19.44
N SER A 237 6.92 7.94 -18.74
CA SER A 237 6.47 6.57 -18.52
C SER A 237 5.29 6.51 -17.55
N VAL A 238 4.24 5.76 -17.89
CA VAL A 238 3.11 5.49 -16.99
C VAL A 238 3.60 4.88 -15.67
N ARG A 239 4.61 4.00 -15.76
CA ARG A 239 5.26 3.28 -14.66
C ARG A 239 5.99 4.22 -13.67
N TYR A 240 6.66 5.26 -14.16
CA TYR A 240 7.60 6.04 -13.35
C TYR A 240 7.24 7.51 -13.16
N LYS A 241 6.25 8.05 -13.89
CA LYS A 241 5.83 9.45 -13.77
C LYS A 241 5.51 9.89 -12.35
N ALA A 242 5.17 8.96 -11.45
CA ALA A 242 4.93 9.25 -10.03
C ALA A 242 6.13 9.93 -9.35
N LEU A 243 7.36 9.64 -9.79
CA LEU A 243 8.62 10.19 -9.27
C LEU A 243 9.00 11.56 -9.86
N PHE A 244 8.36 11.99 -10.94
CA PHE A 244 8.77 13.16 -11.71
C PHE A 244 7.75 14.30 -11.67
N LYS A 245 8.23 15.55 -11.64
CA LYS A 245 7.49 16.78 -11.88
C LYS A 245 7.15 16.90 -13.37
N GLN A 246 6.26 17.84 -13.71
CA GLN A 246 5.87 18.08 -15.10
C GLN A 246 7.05 18.48 -16.01
N ASN A 247 8.06 19.16 -15.46
CA ASN A 247 9.28 19.53 -16.20
C ASN A 247 10.30 18.37 -16.34
N GLY A 248 9.98 17.18 -15.83
CA GLY A 248 10.83 15.99 -15.87
C GLY A 248 11.82 15.87 -14.71
N ASP A 249 11.89 16.82 -13.78
CA ASP A 249 12.72 16.71 -12.58
C ASP A 249 12.15 15.72 -11.57
N PHE A 250 13.01 15.13 -10.73
CA PHE A 250 12.52 14.37 -9.58
C PHE A 250 11.69 15.26 -8.65
N LYS A 251 10.63 14.69 -8.09
CA LYS A 251 9.86 15.32 -7.02
C LYS A 251 10.70 15.42 -5.74
N ASN A 252 10.46 16.46 -4.96
CA ASN A 252 11.09 16.67 -3.66
C ASN A 252 10.37 15.79 -2.63
N GLY A 253 10.78 14.52 -2.54
CA GLY A 253 10.24 13.54 -1.60
C GLY A 253 10.98 12.22 -1.69
N SER A 254 11.12 11.53 -0.57
CA SER A 254 11.80 10.24 -0.49
C SER A 254 10.90 9.08 -0.92
N VAL A 255 9.61 9.13 -0.57
CA VAL A 255 8.65 8.05 -0.86
C VAL A 255 7.40 8.59 -1.56
N PHE A 256 6.96 7.88 -2.60
CA PHE A 256 5.69 8.08 -3.29
C PHE A 256 4.93 6.75 -3.39
N ARG A 257 3.60 6.82 -3.56
CA ARG A 257 2.78 5.67 -3.89
C ARG A 257 2.02 5.93 -5.17
N GLY A 258 1.90 4.94 -6.04
CA GLY A 258 1.13 5.06 -7.27
C GLY A 258 0.70 3.70 -7.81
N PRO A 259 -0.39 3.65 -8.58
CA PRO A 259 -0.72 2.47 -9.35
C PRO A 259 0.26 2.28 -10.51
N VAL A 260 0.65 1.04 -10.78
CA VAL A 260 1.34 0.63 -12.01
C VAL A 260 0.55 -0.51 -12.62
N PRO A 261 0.22 -0.48 -13.92
CA PRO A 261 -0.44 -1.59 -14.57
C PRO A 261 0.32 -2.91 -14.34
N LEU A 262 -0.39 -4.02 -14.12
CA LEU A 262 0.23 -5.32 -13.85
C LEU A 262 1.09 -5.77 -15.04
N ASP A 263 0.61 -5.53 -16.27
CA ASP A 263 1.34 -5.78 -17.52
C ASP A 263 2.53 -4.84 -17.71
N ASP A 264 2.53 -3.69 -17.02
CA ASP A 264 3.67 -2.78 -16.94
C ASP A 264 4.65 -3.19 -15.85
N ARG A 265 4.50 -4.33 -15.16
CA ARG A 265 5.58 -4.83 -14.30
C ARG A 265 6.69 -5.39 -15.18
N PRO A 266 7.96 -4.96 -15.02
CA PRO A 266 9.05 -5.60 -15.73
C PRO A 266 9.08 -7.08 -15.36
N ILE A 267 9.00 -7.94 -16.37
CA ILE A 267 9.20 -9.37 -16.22
C ILE A 267 10.69 -9.53 -15.91
N GLY A 268 11.00 -10.06 -14.73
CA GLY A 268 12.38 -10.34 -14.35
C GLY A 268 13.00 -11.24 -15.41
N THR A 269 14.10 -10.80 -16.02
CA THR A 269 15.02 -11.72 -16.68
C THR A 269 15.69 -12.51 -15.58
N GLU A 270 15.02 -13.54 -15.06
CA GLU A 270 15.67 -14.59 -14.28
C GLU A 270 16.78 -15.18 -15.16
N GLY A 271 18.03 -14.74 -14.96
CA GLY A 271 19.20 -15.44 -15.52
C GLY A 271 20.28 -14.65 -16.26
N SER A 272 20.15 -13.35 -16.59
CA SER A 272 21.26 -12.63 -17.25
C SER A 272 22.07 -11.77 -16.27
N ASN A 273 22.87 -12.42 -15.45
CA ASN A 273 23.90 -11.81 -14.60
C ASN A 273 25.07 -11.27 -15.45
N SER A 274 24.86 -10.18 -16.17
CA SER A 274 25.96 -9.42 -16.80
C SER A 274 25.70 -7.92 -16.72
N PHE A 275 25.55 -7.38 -15.51
CA PHE A 275 25.82 -5.97 -15.28
C PHE A 275 27.34 -5.80 -15.16
N ASN A 276 28.00 -5.57 -16.30
CA ASN A 276 29.37 -5.07 -16.30
C ASN A 276 29.39 -3.72 -15.57
N SER A 277 30.24 -3.63 -14.54
CA SER A 277 30.44 -2.48 -13.67
C SER A 277 31.18 -1.32 -14.37
N GLU A 278 30.71 -0.86 -15.52
CA GLU A 278 31.35 0.25 -16.26
C GLU A 278 31.01 1.65 -15.71
N ALA A 279 30.39 1.77 -14.54
CA ALA A 279 29.97 3.04 -13.96
C ALA A 279 30.73 3.49 -12.69
N SER A 280 31.93 2.96 -12.42
CA SER A 280 32.79 3.44 -11.34
C SER A 280 34.22 3.78 -11.80
N ASN A 281 34.36 4.60 -12.85
CA ASN A 281 35.59 5.37 -13.09
C ASN A 281 35.51 6.75 -12.42
N HIS A 282 35.00 6.79 -11.19
CA HIS A 282 35.27 7.88 -10.28
C HIS A 282 36.48 7.44 -9.46
N LYS A 283 37.51 8.29 -9.36
CA LYS A 283 38.70 8.05 -8.54
C LYS A 283 38.27 7.75 -7.10
N GLN A 284 38.08 6.47 -6.80
CA GLN A 284 38.10 5.95 -5.44
C GLN A 284 39.53 6.18 -4.95
N GLY A 285 39.70 7.12 -4.01
CA GLY A 285 40.72 6.90 -2.99
C GLY A 285 40.38 5.54 -2.37
N GLY A 286 41.30 4.59 -2.48
CA GLY A 286 41.04 3.19 -2.14
C GLY A 286 40.53 3.06 -0.71
N ALA A 287 39.23 2.82 -0.56
CA ALA A 287 38.73 2.00 0.52
C ALA A 287 39.01 0.57 0.06
N GLY A 288 40.12 0.01 0.57
CA GLY A 288 40.43 -1.38 0.38
C GLY A 288 39.25 -2.23 0.81
N PHE A 289 39.01 -3.33 0.10
CA PHE A 289 38.38 -4.48 0.74
C PHE A 289 39.12 -4.68 2.06
N GLY A 290 38.41 -4.57 3.18
CA GLY A 290 38.97 -4.71 4.51
C GLY A 290 39.92 -5.89 4.53
N ASP A 291 41.09 -5.68 5.12
CA ASP A 291 42.11 -6.71 5.26
C ASP A 291 41.41 -8.02 5.69
N ALA A 292 41.84 -9.17 5.17
CA ALA A 292 41.30 -10.45 5.62
C ALA A 292 41.39 -10.58 7.16
N ILE A 293 42.30 -9.83 7.78
CA ILE A 293 42.41 -9.65 9.23
C ILE A 293 41.23 -8.84 9.82
N GLU A 294 40.82 -7.73 9.19
CA GLU A 294 39.67 -6.91 9.64
C GLU A 294 38.36 -7.68 9.57
N ASN A 295 38.13 -8.45 8.50
CA ASN A 295 36.92 -9.29 8.40
C ASN A 295 36.90 -10.39 9.47
N LYS A 296 38.05 -11.00 9.78
CA LYS A 296 38.16 -11.96 10.89
C LYS A 296 37.94 -11.31 12.26
N LEU A 297 38.33 -10.05 12.45
CA LEU A 297 38.10 -9.32 13.69
C LEU A 297 36.61 -8.97 13.87
N VAL A 298 35.92 -8.61 12.79
CA VAL A 298 34.46 -8.37 12.81
C VAL A 298 33.70 -9.67 13.09
N GLU A 299 34.09 -10.77 12.47
CA GLU A 299 33.50 -12.10 12.71
C GLU A 299 33.74 -12.56 14.16
N ALA A 300 34.96 -12.43 14.68
CA ALA A 300 35.27 -12.75 16.08
C ALA A 300 34.50 -11.87 17.08
N ALA A 301 34.34 -10.57 16.79
CA ALA A 301 33.55 -9.67 17.63
C ALA A 301 32.06 -10.02 17.64
N ALA A 302 31.52 -10.47 16.49
CA ALA A 302 30.14 -10.93 16.39
C ALA A 302 29.92 -12.23 17.18
N ILE A 303 30.83 -13.19 17.08
CA ILE A 303 30.80 -14.44 17.85
C ILE A 303 30.84 -14.14 19.35
N HIS A 304 31.77 -13.30 19.81
CA HIS A 304 31.89 -12.93 21.22
C HIS A 304 30.63 -12.21 21.74
N ALA A 305 30.01 -11.35 20.94
CA ALA A 305 28.77 -10.66 21.34
C ALA A 305 27.61 -11.65 21.53
N VAL A 306 27.55 -12.70 20.72
CA VAL A 306 26.56 -13.77 20.84
C VAL A 306 26.83 -14.63 22.08
N GLU A 307 28.08 -15.04 22.32
CA GLU A 307 28.47 -15.81 23.51
C GLU A 307 28.10 -15.08 24.80
N MET A 308 28.45 -13.78 24.90
CA MET A 308 28.11 -12.95 26.06
C MET A 308 26.59 -12.84 26.29
N ALA A 309 25.78 -12.80 25.23
CA ALA A 309 24.34 -12.72 25.38
C ALA A 309 23.77 -14.01 25.99
N TYR A 310 24.23 -15.18 25.52
CA TYR A 310 23.79 -16.48 26.03
C TYR A 310 24.31 -16.76 27.45
N GLU A 311 25.54 -16.38 27.77
CA GLU A 311 26.10 -16.51 29.12
C GLU A 311 25.34 -15.66 30.14
N ASN A 312 24.93 -14.43 29.77
CA ASN A 312 24.10 -13.58 30.63
C ASN A 312 22.71 -14.17 30.91
N ASP A 313 22.21 -15.03 30.02
CA ASP A 313 20.98 -15.79 30.20
C ASP A 313 21.20 -17.14 30.93
N GLY A 314 22.42 -17.41 31.42
CA GLY A 314 22.77 -18.58 32.20
C GLY A 314 23.10 -19.84 31.39
N TRP A 315 23.37 -19.70 30.09
CA TRP A 315 23.72 -20.81 29.21
C TRP A 315 25.25 -20.97 29.10
N ASP A 316 25.73 -22.21 29.22
CA ASP A 316 27.13 -22.59 28.96
C ASP A 316 27.33 -22.81 27.45
N VAL A 317 27.94 -21.83 26.76
CA VAL A 317 28.18 -21.89 25.31
C VAL A 317 29.50 -22.60 25.04
N ARG A 318 29.44 -23.74 24.34
CA ARG A 318 30.64 -24.55 24.02
C ARG A 318 31.18 -24.32 22.61
N SER A 319 30.37 -23.80 21.70
CA SER A 319 30.75 -23.38 20.35
C SER A 319 29.64 -22.57 19.69
N VAL A 320 30.01 -21.65 18.80
CA VAL A 320 29.10 -20.92 17.90
C VAL A 320 29.47 -21.31 16.47
N GLU A 321 28.63 -22.12 15.82
CA GLU A 321 28.75 -22.52 14.40
C GLU A 321 27.88 -21.63 13.50
#